data_AF-A0A1W0WA89-F1
#
_entry.id   AF-A0A1W0WA89-F1
#
_cell.length_a   1.000
_cell.length_b   1.000
_cell.length_c   1.000
_cell.angle_alpha   90.00
_cell.angle_beta   90.00
_cell.angle_gamma   90.00
#
_symmetry.space_group_name_H-M   'P 1'
#
loop_
_entity.id
_entity.type
_entity.pdbx_description
1 polymer ?
#
loop_
_entity_poly.entity_id
_entity_poly.type
_entity_poly.pdbx_seq_one_letter_code
_entity_poly.pdbx_strand_id
1 'polypeptide(L)'
;MGINHHSWIHGISVVSEDPAWEVLRRSVGTLVRPRGGAGSNWVHFAIATPTVANGNRVRAKSIYLRFKACDGARITTVHVYDGEGLIGNFSGLNLTGFRDLDHFTLPDKQAILFGGPEYILNNLLYGTRLLEAPSIPSNLFVP
;
A
#
# COMPACT_ATOMS: atom_id res chain seq x y z
N MET A 1 -6.08 0.78 -25.24
CA MET A 1 -6.84 -0.16 -24.38
C MET A 1 -7.26 0.57 -23.11
N GLY A 2 -8.57 0.60 -22.82
CA GLY A 2 -9.17 1.32 -21.67
C GLY A 2 -9.01 0.57 -20.34
N ILE A 3 -9.29 1.24 -19.22
CA ILE A 3 -9.39 0.57 -17.91
C ILE A 3 -10.77 -0.09 -17.84
N ASN A 4 -10.81 -1.40 -17.65
CA ASN A 4 -12.06 -2.17 -17.66
C ASN A 4 -12.64 -2.42 -16.26
N HIS A 5 -11.84 -2.20 -15.21
CA HIS A 5 -12.25 -2.40 -13.82
C HIS A 5 -11.35 -1.58 -12.88
N HIS A 6 -11.92 -1.12 -11.77
CA HIS A 6 -11.21 -0.52 -10.65
C HIS A 6 -11.64 -1.25 -9.37
N SER A 7 -10.67 -1.64 -8.56
CA SER A 7 -10.91 -2.13 -7.21
C SER A 7 -10.44 -1.09 -6.21
N TRP A 8 -11.22 -0.89 -5.14
CA TRP A 8 -10.87 -0.01 -4.04
C TRP A 8 -10.83 -0.83 -2.77
N ILE A 9 -9.73 -0.71 -2.02
CA ILE A 9 -9.61 -1.31 -0.70
C ILE A 9 -9.49 -0.21 0.36
N HIS A 10 -10.19 -0.40 1.47
CA HIS A 10 -10.00 0.44 2.64
C HIS A 10 -8.70 0.08 3.35
N GLY A 11 -8.09 1.05 4.02
CA GLY A 11 -6.80 0.86 4.72
C GLY A 11 -6.86 -0.08 5.93
N ILE A 12 -7.96 -0.81 6.13
CA ILE A 12 -8.15 -1.74 7.25
C ILE A 12 -7.36 -3.05 7.10
N SER A 13 -6.84 -3.33 5.89
CA SER A 13 -6.04 -4.52 5.56
C SER A 13 -4.53 -4.30 5.72
N VAL A 14 -4.11 -3.23 6.40
CA VAL A 14 -2.69 -2.93 6.63
C VAL A 14 -2.05 -3.99 7.54
N VAL A 15 -0.92 -4.52 7.09
CA VAL A 15 -0.03 -5.39 7.86
C VAL A 15 1.35 -4.75 7.90
N SER A 16 2.03 -4.81 9.03
CA SER A 16 3.39 -4.27 9.22
C SER A 16 4.41 -5.40 9.17
N GLU A 17 5.57 -5.20 8.52
CA GLU A 17 6.67 -6.18 8.59
C GLU A 17 7.30 -6.21 9.98
N ASP A 18 7.61 -5.04 10.55
CA ASP A 18 8.08 -4.94 11.92
C ASP A 18 6.87 -5.02 12.89
N PRO A 19 6.73 -6.09 13.68
CA PRO A 19 5.63 -6.22 14.63
C PRO A 19 5.74 -5.26 15.82
N ALA A 20 6.89 -4.59 16.01
CA ALA A 20 7.03 -3.54 17.00
C ALA A 20 6.23 -2.30 16.60
N TRP A 21 5.99 -2.06 15.31
CA TRP A 21 5.19 -0.93 14.86
C TRP A 21 3.71 -1.14 15.19
N GLU A 22 3.09 -0.06 15.65
CA GLU A 22 1.69 -0.07 16.02
C GLU A 22 0.82 0.18 14.79
N VAL A 23 -0.11 -0.73 14.56
CA VAL A 23 -1.09 -0.70 13.47
C VAL A 23 -2.49 -0.59 14.08
N LEU A 24 -3.04 0.62 14.13
CA LEU A 24 -4.32 0.92 14.75
C LEU A 24 -5.39 1.16 13.68
N ARG A 25 -6.34 0.25 13.56
CA ARG A 25 -7.54 0.45 12.73
C ARG A 25 -8.35 1.62 13.28
N ARG A 26 -8.71 2.58 12.42
CA ARG A 26 -9.55 3.73 12.74
C ARG A 26 -10.53 4.00 11.61
N SER A 27 -11.81 3.68 11.83
CA SER A 27 -12.86 3.80 10.81
C SER A 27 -12.46 3.05 9.52
N VAL A 28 -12.51 3.72 8.37
CA VAL A 28 -12.16 3.20 7.04
C VAL A 28 -10.65 3.17 6.75
N GLY A 29 -9.80 3.52 7.71
CA GLY A 29 -8.36 3.61 7.56
C GLY A 29 -7.58 2.94 8.69
N THR A 30 -6.27 3.10 8.64
CA THR A 30 -5.34 2.62 9.66
C THR A 30 -4.28 3.66 9.95
N LEU A 31 -4.01 3.87 11.22
CA LEU A 31 -2.86 4.62 11.70
C LEU A 31 -1.70 3.66 11.89
N VAL A 32 -0.57 3.97 11.26
CA VAL A 32 0.69 3.25 11.43
C VAL A 32 1.67 4.16 12.14
N ARG A 33 2.28 3.69 13.21
CA ARG A 33 3.36 4.42 13.89
C ARG A 33 4.42 3.50 14.48
N PRO A 34 5.70 3.88 14.45
CA PRO A 34 6.75 3.16 15.15
C PRO A 34 6.53 3.21 16.67
N ARG A 35 6.82 2.11 17.35
CA ARG A 35 6.88 2.05 18.82
C ARG A 35 8.33 2.29 19.24
N GLY A 36 8.61 3.47 19.81
CA GLY A 36 9.96 3.80 20.32
C GLY A 36 10.71 4.89 19.56
N GLY A 37 10.08 5.62 18.64
CA GLY A 37 10.67 6.79 17.97
C GLY A 37 10.83 6.62 16.47
N ALA A 38 11.71 7.40 15.84
CA ALA A 38 11.92 7.35 14.39
C ALA A 38 12.44 5.98 13.93
N GLY A 39 11.97 5.53 12.76
CA GLY A 39 12.40 4.27 12.16
C GLY A 39 11.93 4.13 10.73
N SER A 40 12.34 3.04 10.07
CA SER A 40 11.84 2.66 8.75
C SER A 40 11.15 1.32 8.81
N ASN A 41 10.01 1.21 8.14
CA ASN A 41 9.32 -0.07 8.05
C ASN A 41 8.48 -0.16 6.78
N TRP A 42 8.25 -1.39 6.36
CA TRP A 42 7.31 -1.71 5.30
C TRP A 42 5.95 -2.00 5.91
N VAL A 43 4.93 -1.41 5.28
CA VAL A 43 3.56 -1.84 5.50
C VAL A 43 2.96 -2.34 4.21
N HIS A 44 2.09 -3.32 4.35
CA HIS A 44 1.51 -4.12 3.30
C HIS A 44 0.01 -3.94 3.25
N PHE A 45 -0.53 -3.87 2.04
CA PHE A 45 -1.96 -3.93 1.80
C PHE A 45 -2.25 -5.09 0.87
N ALA A 46 -3.16 -5.98 1.28
CA ALA A 46 -3.66 -7.04 0.43
C ALA A 46 -4.78 -6.52 -0.48
N ILE A 47 -4.58 -6.55 -1.80
CA ILE A 47 -5.64 -6.29 -2.78
C ILE A 47 -6.09 -7.59 -3.42
N ALA A 48 -7.34 -7.98 -3.13
CA ALA A 48 -8.00 -9.06 -3.83
C ALA A 48 -8.27 -8.61 -5.27
N THR A 49 -7.39 -8.98 -6.19
CA THR A 49 -7.47 -8.61 -7.59
C THR A 49 -8.01 -9.80 -8.40
N PRO A 50 -9.14 -9.66 -9.09
CA PRO A 50 -9.64 -10.72 -9.98
C PRO A 50 -8.60 -11.01 -11.04
N THR A 51 -8.20 -12.27 -11.26
CA THR A 51 -7.22 -12.63 -12.30
C THR A 51 -7.83 -12.69 -13.70
N VAL A 52 -9.15 -12.89 -13.78
CA VAL A 52 -9.91 -12.99 -15.03
C VAL A 52 -11.16 -12.12 -14.94
N ALA A 53 -11.43 -11.34 -15.97
CA ALA A 53 -12.66 -10.58 -16.15
C ALA A 53 -13.17 -10.74 -17.59
N ASN A 54 -14.45 -11.07 -17.77
CA ASN A 54 -15.07 -11.31 -19.09
C ASN A 54 -14.26 -12.28 -19.97
N GLY A 55 -13.81 -13.39 -19.38
CA GLY A 55 -13.03 -14.43 -20.06
C GLY A 55 -11.59 -14.05 -20.41
N ASN A 56 -11.14 -12.83 -20.08
CA ASN A 56 -9.78 -12.36 -20.37
C ASN A 56 -8.98 -12.20 -19.08
N ARG A 57 -7.69 -12.55 -19.11
CA ARG A 57 -6.81 -12.25 -17.98
C ARG A 57 -6.67 -10.75 -17.81
N VAL A 58 -6.77 -10.28 -16.57
CA VAL A 58 -6.60 -8.86 -16.27
C VAL A 58 -5.12 -8.49 -16.25
N ARG A 59 -4.85 -7.20 -16.43
CA ARG A 59 -3.53 -6.60 -16.24
C ARG A 59 -3.65 -5.45 -15.27
N ALA A 60 -2.73 -5.38 -14.31
CA ALA A 60 -2.61 -4.21 -13.46
C ALA A 60 -1.95 -3.09 -14.26
N LYS A 61 -2.66 -1.97 -14.41
CA LYS A 61 -2.19 -0.82 -15.20
C LYS A 61 -1.59 0.27 -14.32
N SER A 62 -2.25 0.54 -13.20
CA SER A 62 -1.88 1.61 -12.31
C SER A 62 -2.37 1.32 -10.91
N ILE A 63 -1.77 2.04 -9.98
CA ILE A 63 -2.12 1.99 -8.57
C ILE A 63 -2.36 3.40 -8.07
N TYR A 64 -3.25 3.50 -7.09
CA TYR A 64 -3.60 4.75 -6.46
C TYR A 64 -3.41 4.64 -4.95
N LEU A 65 -2.75 5.61 -4.36
CA LEU A 65 -2.46 5.64 -2.93
C LEU A 65 -3.01 6.92 -2.30
N ARG A 66 -3.87 6.75 -1.29
CA ARG A 66 -4.40 7.83 -0.46
C ARG A 66 -3.88 7.69 0.95
N PHE A 67 -3.25 8.72 1.50
CA PHE A 67 -2.71 8.67 2.86
C PHE A 67 -2.50 10.07 3.45
N LYS A 68 -2.24 10.11 4.75
CA LYS A 68 -1.74 11.30 5.44
C LYS A 68 -0.51 10.93 6.24
N ALA A 69 0.64 11.49 5.85
CA ALA A 69 1.85 11.44 6.66
C ALA A 69 1.85 12.62 7.63
N CYS A 70 2.17 12.35 8.89
CA CYS A 70 2.37 13.39 9.88
C CYS A 70 3.76 14.02 9.73
N ASP A 71 4.02 15.12 10.43
CA ASP A 71 5.30 15.83 10.35
C ASP A 71 6.46 14.88 10.63
N GLY A 72 7.50 14.93 9.80
CA GLY A 72 8.63 14.00 9.86
C GLY A 72 8.40 12.67 9.14
N ALA A 73 7.16 12.23 8.95
CA ALA A 73 6.87 10.99 8.23
C ALA A 73 6.82 11.18 6.71
N ARG A 74 7.34 10.18 6.00
CA ARG A 74 7.30 10.16 4.54
C ARG A 74 7.21 8.74 3.99
N ILE A 75 6.56 8.60 2.84
CA ILE A 75 6.67 7.40 2.00
C ILE A 75 7.85 7.61 1.06
N THR A 76 8.84 6.71 1.16
CA THR A 76 10.06 6.75 0.35
C THR A 76 10.07 5.75 -0.78
N THR A 77 9.26 4.71 -0.67
CA THR A 77 9.20 3.65 -1.67
C THR A 77 7.80 3.04 -1.69
N VAL A 78 7.32 2.75 -2.90
CA VAL A 78 6.11 1.96 -3.13
C VAL A 78 6.47 0.76 -3.99
N HIS A 79 6.24 -0.44 -3.48
CA HIS A 79 6.37 -1.69 -4.22
C HIS A 79 5.00 -2.28 -4.52
N VAL A 80 4.87 -2.92 -5.67
CA VAL A 80 3.66 -3.64 -6.10
C VAL A 80 4.06 -5.05 -6.50
N TYR A 81 3.48 -6.03 -5.83
CA TYR A 81 3.73 -7.45 -6.10
C TYR A 81 2.49 -8.14 -6.66
N ASP A 82 2.67 -9.15 -7.51
CA ASP A 82 1.68 -10.15 -7.90
C ASP A 82 2.20 -11.52 -7.45
N GLY A 83 1.60 -12.07 -6.39
CA GLY A 83 2.22 -13.17 -5.63
C GLY A 83 3.59 -12.75 -5.10
N GLU A 84 4.61 -13.54 -5.41
CA GLU A 84 6.02 -13.27 -5.06
C GLU A 84 6.72 -12.33 -6.07
N GLY A 85 6.08 -12.06 -7.21
CA GLY A 85 6.68 -11.32 -8.32
C GLY A 85 6.55 -9.80 -8.15
N LEU A 86 7.67 -9.09 -8.07
CA LEU A 86 7.68 -7.62 -8.08
C LEU A 86 7.31 -7.08 -9.48
N ILE A 87 6.13 -6.46 -9.59
CA ILE A 87 5.60 -5.91 -10.83
C ILE A 87 5.69 -4.38 -10.91
N GLY A 88 5.89 -3.69 -9.78
CA GLY A 88 6.12 -2.25 -9.74
C GLY A 88 7.08 -1.85 -8.62
N ASN A 89 8.03 -0.96 -8.93
CA ASN A 89 8.98 -0.41 -7.96
C ASN A 89 9.11 1.10 -8.18
N PHE A 90 8.66 1.88 -7.20
CA PHE A 90 8.73 3.33 -7.19
C PHE A 90 9.58 3.76 -5.98
N SER A 91 10.89 3.85 -6.18
CA SER A 91 11.86 4.26 -5.15
C SER A 91 12.27 5.73 -5.27
N GLY A 92 12.91 6.28 -4.24
CA GLY A 92 13.40 7.67 -4.25
C GLY A 92 12.28 8.70 -4.06
N LEU A 93 11.14 8.26 -3.51
CA LEU A 93 10.00 9.12 -3.23
C LEU A 93 10.26 9.96 -1.96
N ASN A 94 9.54 11.07 -1.86
CA ASN A 94 9.53 11.90 -0.65
C ASN A 94 8.10 12.41 -0.42
N LEU A 95 7.14 11.50 -0.31
CA LEU A 95 5.73 11.86 -0.21
C LEU A 95 5.36 12.10 1.25
N THR A 96 4.89 13.31 1.54
CA THR A 96 4.58 13.80 2.90
C THR A 96 3.19 14.44 2.95
N GLY A 97 2.72 14.78 4.15
CA GLY A 97 1.45 15.48 4.36
C GLY A 97 0.24 14.67 3.91
N PHE A 98 -0.87 15.36 3.61
CA PHE A 98 -2.06 14.74 3.06
C PHE A 98 -1.92 14.55 1.55
N ARG A 99 -2.15 13.32 1.08
CA ARG A 99 -2.14 12.92 -0.32
C ARG A 99 -3.47 12.27 -0.64
N ASP A 100 -4.28 12.96 -1.46
CA ASP A 100 -5.64 12.49 -1.74
C ASP A 100 -5.65 11.28 -2.68
N LEU A 101 -4.85 11.33 -3.76
CA LEU A 101 -4.71 10.20 -4.68
C LEU A 101 -3.39 10.30 -5.48
N ASP A 102 -2.33 9.70 -4.95
CA ASP A 102 -1.09 9.53 -5.71
C ASP A 102 -1.22 8.41 -6.73
N HIS A 103 -0.91 8.70 -7.99
CA HIS A 103 -1.02 7.77 -9.10
C HIS A 103 0.35 7.25 -9.50
N PHE A 104 0.49 5.93 -9.56
CA PHE A 104 1.70 5.27 -10.07
C PHE A 104 1.33 4.35 -11.23
N THR A 105 1.92 4.63 -12.39
CA THR A 105 1.77 3.81 -13.59
C THR A 105 2.70 2.61 -13.50
N LEU A 106 2.16 1.41 -13.59
CA LEU A 106 2.97 0.21 -13.62
C LEU A 106 3.68 0.09 -14.98
N PRO A 107 4.93 -0.42 -15.01
CA PRO A 107 5.56 -0.82 -16.27
C PRO A 107 4.63 -1.80 -16.99
N ASP A 108 4.51 -1.68 -18.31
CA ASP A 108 3.63 -2.56 -19.10
C ASP A 108 4.13 -4.01 -18.97
N LYS A 109 3.50 -4.76 -18.07
CA LYS A 109 3.87 -6.11 -17.68
C LYS A 109 2.67 -7.05 -17.78
N GLN A 110 3.03 -8.33 -17.75
CA GLN A 110 2.21 -9.50 -18.05
C GLN A 110 0.89 -9.55 -17.28
N ALA A 111 -0.02 -10.41 -17.74
CA ALA A 111 -1.28 -10.69 -17.05
C ALA A 111 -1.06 -11.03 -15.56
N ILE A 112 -1.98 -10.61 -14.69
CA ILE A 112 -1.97 -11.00 -13.27
C ILE A 112 -2.11 -12.51 -13.18
N LEU A 113 -1.16 -13.15 -12.51
CA LEU A 113 -1.02 -14.60 -12.43
C LEU A 113 -1.66 -15.15 -11.15
N PHE A 114 -1.47 -14.47 -10.02
CA PHE A 114 -1.92 -14.94 -8.72
C PHE A 114 -2.97 -14.00 -8.13
N GLY A 115 -4.23 -14.45 -8.13
CA GLY A 115 -5.34 -13.78 -7.44
C GLY A 115 -5.32 -14.03 -5.93
N GLY A 116 -4.35 -14.81 -5.44
CA GLY A 116 -4.16 -15.17 -4.05
C GLY A 116 -3.21 -16.37 -3.85
N PRO A 117 -3.03 -16.80 -2.58
CA PRO A 117 -1.90 -17.58 -2.05
C PRO A 117 -1.43 -18.89 -2.68
N GLU A 118 -0.11 -19.13 -2.62
CA GLU A 118 0.43 -20.41 -2.13
C GLU A 118 1.68 -20.10 -1.29
N TYR A 119 1.55 -20.21 0.05
CA TYR A 119 2.63 -20.18 1.07
C TYR A 119 3.68 -19.06 0.93
N ILE A 120 3.43 -17.80 1.29
CA ILE A 120 3.49 -17.19 2.64
C ILE A 120 2.62 -15.91 2.57
N LEU A 121 1.48 -15.85 3.28
CA LEU A 121 0.52 -14.72 3.41
C LEU A 121 0.55 -13.53 2.39
N ASN A 122 0.60 -13.80 1.09
CA ASN A 122 -0.44 -13.66 0.06
C ASN A 122 -1.23 -12.35 -0.17
N ASN A 123 -1.45 -12.12 -1.47
CA ASN A 123 -2.24 -11.09 -2.19
C ASN A 123 -1.44 -9.85 -2.58
N LEU A 124 -1.79 -9.29 -3.75
CA LEU A 124 -1.15 -8.17 -4.44
C LEU A 124 -0.63 -7.15 -3.41
N LEU A 125 0.66 -7.23 -3.11
CA LEU A 125 1.24 -6.62 -1.91
C LEU A 125 1.69 -5.22 -2.26
N TYR A 126 1.08 -4.23 -1.64
CA TYR A 126 1.57 -2.86 -1.67
C TYR A 126 2.51 -2.65 -0.51
N GLY A 127 3.81 -2.66 -0.74
CA GLY A 127 4.78 -2.24 0.27
C GLY A 127 4.90 -0.73 0.24
N THR A 128 4.51 0.01 1.28
CA THR A 128 4.96 1.40 1.44
C THR A 128 6.03 1.46 2.52
N ARG A 129 7.20 2.01 2.19
CA ARG A 129 8.29 2.22 3.15
C ARG A 129 8.07 3.57 3.83
N LEU A 130 7.51 3.55 5.04
CA LEU A 130 7.44 4.73 5.89
C LEU A 130 8.82 4.93 6.52
N LEU A 131 9.41 6.10 6.33
CA LEU A 131 10.57 6.54 7.10
C LEU A 131 10.12 7.70 8.00
N GLU A 132 10.32 7.47 9.29
CA GLU A 132 10.22 8.41 10.41
C GLU A 132 8.78 8.75 10.84
N ALA A 133 8.53 8.82 12.13
CA ALA A 133 7.35 9.48 12.69
C ALA A 133 7.73 9.95 14.10
N PRO A 134 7.71 11.25 14.41
CA PRO A 134 7.69 11.72 15.78
C PRO A 134 6.33 11.38 16.41
N SER A 135 6.31 11.25 17.74
CA SER A 135 5.10 10.96 18.51
C SER A 135 4.00 12.00 18.22
N ILE A 136 2.89 11.56 17.61
CA ILE A 136 1.75 12.43 17.31
C ILE A 136 0.79 12.44 18.52
N PRO A 137 0.42 13.61 19.06
CA PRO A 137 -0.60 13.71 20.10
C PRO A 137 -1.99 13.33 19.56
N SER A 138 -2.82 12.76 20.43
CA SER A 138 -4.07 12.05 20.11
C SER A 138 -5.20 12.89 19.48
N ASN A 139 -4.99 14.19 19.28
CA ASN A 139 -6.00 15.19 18.97
C ASN A 139 -6.00 15.70 17.50
N LEU A 140 -5.18 15.13 16.62
CA LEU A 140 -4.96 15.68 15.26
C LEU A 140 -5.89 15.14 14.15
N PHE A 141 -6.98 14.44 14.49
CA PHE A 141 -7.89 13.88 13.49
C PHE A 141 -9.36 13.91 13.98
N VAL A 142 -10.15 14.83 13.41
CA VAL A 142 -11.62 14.90 13.50
C VAL A 142 -12.21 14.06 12.34
N PRO A 143 -13.38 13.41 12.51
CA PRO A 143 -13.94 12.43 11.55
C PRO A 143 -14.06 12.89 10.10
#